data_AF-A0A1B1S5G0-F1
#
_entry.id   AF-A0A1B1S5G0-F1
#
_cell.length_a   1.000
_cell.length_b   1.000
_cell.length_c   1.000
_cell.angle_alpha   90.00
_cell.angle_beta   90.00
_cell.angle_gamma   90.00
#
_symmetry.space_group_name_H-M   'P 1'
#
loop_
_entity.id
_entity.type
_entity.pdbx_description
1 polymer ?
#
loop_
_entity_poly.entity_id
_entity_poly.type
_entity_poly.pdbx_seq_one_letter_code
_entity_poly.pdbx_strand_id
1 'polypeptide(L)' 'MTAHNQAAISLDRFDQSLKMQQVLSVVKASKEMKNEDTRFSFEELGTSREAIFIITLLQIKGYVVDLGNDEIIVKGG' A
#
# COMPACT_ATOMS: atom_id res chain seq x y z
N MET A 1 -18.34 -2.55 -21.32
CA MET A 1 -18.23 -1.69 -20.12
C MET A 1 -17.95 -2.56 -18.88
N THR A 2 -16.80 -3.23 -18.78
CA THR A 2 -16.63 -4.32 -17.79
C THR A 2 -15.27 -4.40 -17.09
N ALA A 3 -14.20 -3.81 -17.64
CA ALA A 3 -12.86 -3.89 -17.02
C ALA A 3 -12.74 -3.05 -15.74
N HIS A 4 -13.36 -1.87 -15.70
CA HIS A 4 -13.34 -1.00 -14.51
C HIS A 4 -14.03 -1.63 -13.30
N ASN A 5 -15.16 -2.31 -13.52
CA ASN A 5 -15.91 -2.96 -12.44
C ASN A 5 -15.15 -4.15 -11.84
N GLN A 6 -14.45 -4.93 -12.66
CA GLN A 6 -13.64 -6.05 -12.18
C GLN A 6 -12.39 -5.59 -11.43
N ALA A 7 -11.76 -4.49 -11.88
CA ALA A 7 -10.60 -3.91 -11.21
C ALA A 7 -10.95 -3.38 -9.81
N ALA A 8 -12.04 -2.61 -9.69
CA ALA A 8 -12.54 -2.11 -8.40
C ALA A 8 -12.87 -3.25 -7.42
N ILE A 9 -13.59 -4.29 -7.87
CA ILE A 9 -13.89 -5.47 -7.04
C ILE A 9 -12.61 -6.18 -6.59
N SER A 10 -11.57 -6.22 -7.44
CA SER A 10 -10.29 -6.84 -7.07
C SER A 10 -9.48 -6.01 -6.07
N LEU A 11 -9.64 -4.68 -6.08
CA LEU A 11 -9.00 -3.78 -5.14
C LEU A 11 -9.68 -3.83 -3.77
N ASP A 12 -11.02 -3.81 -3.72
CA ASP A 12 -11.79 -3.92 -2.48
C ASP A 12 -11.52 -5.26 -1.76
N ARG A 13 -11.44 -6.36 -2.53
CA ARG A 13 -11.05 -7.67 -1.99
C ARG A 13 -9.62 -7.67 -1.49
N PHE A 14 -8.72 -6.97 -2.17
CA PHE A 14 -7.33 -6.88 -1.76
C PHE A 14 -7.16 -6.02 -0.49
N ASP A 15 -7.99 -4.99 -0.28
CA ASP A 15 -7.99 -4.17 0.95
C ASP A 15 -8.23 -5.03 2.21
N GLN A 16 -9.03 -6.07 2.07
CA GLN A 16 -9.33 -7.04 3.14
C GLN A 16 -8.28 -8.16 3.26
N SER A 17 -7.27 -8.20 2.39
CA SER A 17 -6.25 -9.25 2.41
C SER A 17 -5.29 -9.12 3.58
N LEU A 18 -4.76 -10.25 4.06
CA LEU A 18 -3.77 -10.28 5.14
C LEU A 18 -2.55 -9.39 4.82
N LYS A 19 -2.14 -9.36 3.55
CA LYS A 19 -1.01 -8.55 3.10
C LYS A 19 -1.27 -7.05 3.25
N MET A 20 -2.42 -6.55 2.82
CA MET A 20 -2.76 -5.14 3.01
C MET A 20 -2.86 -4.78 4.50
N GLN A 21 -3.46 -5.66 5.30
CA GLN A 21 -3.54 -5.46 6.75
C GLN A 21 -2.16 -5.42 7.43
N GLN A 22 -1.21 -6.25 6.98
CA GLN A 22 0.18 -6.21 7.44
C GLN A 22 0.86 -4.89 7.11
N VAL A 23 0.75 -4.42 5.86
CA VAL A 23 1.31 -3.13 5.43
C VAL A 23 0.73 -1.99 6.28
N LEU A 24 -0.59 -1.93 6.44
CA LEU A 24 -1.25 -0.90 7.26
C LEU A 24 -0.80 -0.95 8.72
N SER A 25 -0.60 -2.15 9.28
CA SER A 25 -0.10 -2.32 10.65
C SER A 25 1.30 -1.73 10.81
N VAL A 26 2.20 -1.99 9.86
CA VAL A 26 3.58 -1.46 9.88
C VAL A 26 3.59 0.07 9.72
N VAL A 27 2.78 0.62 8.80
CA VAL A 27 2.64 2.07 8.62
C VAL A 27 2.10 2.73 9.90
N LYS A 28 1.08 2.13 10.52
CA LYS A 28 0.49 2.64 11.77
C LYS A 28 1.48 2.61 12.92
N ALA A 29 2.19 1.49 13.10
CA ALA A 29 3.21 1.36 14.14
C ALA A 29 4.34 2.38 13.95
N SER A 30 4.79 2.60 12.71
CA SER A 30 5.81 3.60 12.40
C SER A 30 5.35 5.02 12.77
N LYS A 31 4.09 5.37 12.47
CA LYS A 31 3.51 6.65 12.89
C LYS A 31 3.44 6.80 14.41
N GLU A 32 3.05 5.74 15.14
CA GLU A 32 3.03 5.73 16.61
C GLU A 32 4.43 5.91 17.21
N MET A 33 5.46 5.39 16.55
CA MET A 33 6.86 5.56 16.92
C MET A 33 7.46 6.91 16.50
N LYS A 34 6.68 7.81 15.90
CA LYS A 34 7.13 9.09 15.31
C LYS A 34 8.20 8.93 14.22
N ASN A 35 8.19 7.79 13.52
CA ASN A 35 8.96 7.67 12.29
C ASN A 35 8.23 8.43 11.19
N GLU A 36 8.94 9.35 10.54
CA GLU A 36 8.38 10.19 9.47
C GLU A 36 8.09 9.38 8.20
N ASP A 37 8.93 8.36 7.94
CA ASP A 37 8.90 7.53 6.73
C ASP A 37 8.84 6.04 7.07
N THR A 38 7.94 5.31 6.42
CA THR A 38 7.90 3.84 6.41
C THR A 38 8.29 3.33 5.04
N ARG A 39 9.28 2.44 4.96
CA ARG A 39 9.79 1.92 3.68
C ARG A 39 9.38 0.47 3.49
N PHE A 40 9.00 0.13 2.26
CA PHE A 40 8.75 -1.25 1.85
C PHE A 40 9.45 -1.49 0.52
N SER A 41 10.31 -2.50 0.47
CA SER A 41 10.90 -2.93 -0.80
C SER A 41 9.83 -3.54 -1.71
N PHE A 42 9.98 -3.42 -3.03
CA PHE A 42 9.03 -4.05 -3.96
C PHE A 42 8.99 -5.57 -3.81
N GLU A 43 10.09 -6.19 -3.39
CA GLU A 43 10.16 -7.62 -3.08
C GLU A 43 9.21 -8.01 -1.93
N GLU A 44 9.15 -7.21 -0.86
CA GLU A 44 8.24 -7.43 0.27
C GLU A 44 6.76 -7.23 -0.10
N LEU A 45 6.48 -6.33 -1.05
CA LEU A 45 5.11 -6.10 -1.54
C LEU A 45 4.58 -7.27 -2.39
N GLY A 46 5.48 -8.09 -2.93
CA GLY A 46 5.16 -9.28 -3.71
C GLY A 46 5.12 -8.99 -5.21
N THR A 47 4.03 -9.36 -5.88
CA THR A 47 3.92 -9.17 -7.33
C THR A 47 3.73 -7.69 -7.68
N SER A 48 4.07 -7.31 -8.92
CA SER A 48 3.83 -5.94 -9.41
C SER A 48 2.37 -5.51 -9.28
N ARG A 49 1.42 -6.45 -9.44
CA ARG A 49 0.00 -6.16 -9.25
C ARG A 49 -0.35 -5.85 -7.79
N GLU A 50 0.19 -6.63 -6.85
CA GLU A 50 0.00 -6.38 -5.42
C GLU A 50 0.62 -5.05 -5.00
N ALA A 51 1.84 -4.74 -5.47
CA ALA A 51 2.47 -3.45 -5.23
C ALA A 51 1.59 -2.28 -5.72
N ILE A 52 1.05 -2.36 -6.95
CA ILE A 52 0.13 -1.35 -7.49
C ILE A 52 -1.12 -1.21 -6.60
N PHE A 53 -1.70 -2.33 -6.15
CA PHE A 53 -2.88 -2.30 -5.29
C PHE A 53 -2.59 -1.68 -3.93
N ILE A 54 -1.44 -2.02 -3.32
CA ILE A 54 -1.00 -1.46 -2.04
C ILE A 54 -0.81 0.06 -2.16
N ILE A 55 -0.07 0.52 -3.17
CA ILE A 55 0.15 1.96 -3.42
C ILE A 55 -1.18 2.68 -3.60
N THR A 56 -2.07 2.13 -4.43
CA THR A 56 -3.38 2.72 -4.72
C THR A 56 -4.22 2.83 -3.45
N LEU A 57 -4.29 1.77 -2.65
CA LEU A 57 -5.07 1.75 -1.41
C LEU A 57 -4.50 2.69 -0.35
N LEU A 58 -3.17 2.79 -0.22
CA LEU A 58 -2.53 3.74 0.68
C LEU A 58 -2.88 5.18 0.30
N GLN A 59 -2.82 5.52 -0.98
CA GLN A 59 -3.20 6.85 -1.48
C GLN A 59 -4.69 7.16 -1.24
N ILE A 60 -5.59 6.20 -1.50
CA ILE A 60 -7.03 6.34 -1.22
C ILE A 60 -7.29 6.60 0.28
N LYS A 61 -6.50 5.96 1.15
CA LYS A 61 -6.59 6.12 2.61
C LYS A 61 -5.90 7.39 3.13
N GLY A 62 -5.34 8.21 2.24
CA GLY A 62 -4.76 9.52 2.57
C GLY A 62 -3.27 9.50 2.92
N TYR A 63 -2.58 8.38 2.70
CA TYR A 63 -1.12 8.33 2.88
C TYR A 63 -0.42 8.91 1.64
N VAL A 64 0.69 9.61 1.87
CA VAL A 64 1.59 10.02 0.79
C VAL A 64 2.56 8.87 0.51
N VAL A 65 2.63 8.44 -0.74
CA VAL A 65 3.50 7.34 -1.18
C VAL A 65 4.42 7.85 -2.27
N ASP A 66 5.71 7.85 -1.98
CA ASP A 66 6.78 8.14 -2.94
C ASP A 66 7.39 6.83 -3.47
N LEU A 67 7.84 6.85 -4.72
CA LEU A 67 8.50 5.70 -5.36
C LEU A 67 10.01 5.93 -5.35
N GLY A 68 10.73 5.01 -4.73
CA GLY A 68 12.18 4.90 -4.82
C GLY A 68 12.61 4.01 -6.00
N ASN A 69 13.90 3.68 -6.05
CA ASN A 69 14.43 2.81 -7.11
C ASN A 69 13.88 1.38 -7.02
N ASP A 70 13.86 0.80 -5.80
CA ASP A 70 13.41 -0.58 -5.55
C ASP A 70 12.45 -0.66 -4.33
N GLU A 71 11.88 0.46 -3.92
CA GLU A 71 11.04 0.56 -2.72
C GLU A 71 9.92 1.60 -2.90
N ILE A 72 8.92 1.53 -2.03
CA ILE A 72 8.00 2.63 -1.77
C ILE A 72 8.28 3.24 -0.40
N ILE A 73 8.09 4.55 -0.30
CA ILE A 73 8.26 5.31 0.93
C ILE A 73 6.90 5.91 1.28
N VAL A 74 6.31 5.45 2.37
CA VAL A 74 5.03 5.91 2.90
C VAL A 74 5.29 6.94 3.97
N LYS A 75 4.92 8.19 3.72
CA LYS A 75 5.08 9.30 4.66
C LYS A 75 3.88 9.39 5.58
N GLY A 76 4.14 9.57 6.87
CA GLY A 76 3.10 9.80 7.87
C GLY A 76 2.38 11.13 7.61
N GLY A 77 1.15 11.08 7.09
CA GLY A 77 0.26 12.24 7.02
C GLY A 77 -0.25 12.69 8.38
#